data_AF-A0A958D3R6-F1
#
_entry.id   AF-A0A958D3R6-F1
#
_cell.length_a   1.000
_cell.length_b   1.000
_cell.length_c   1.000
_cell.angle_alpha   90.00
_cell.angle_beta   90.00
_cell.angle_gamma   90.00
#
_symmetry.space_group_name_H-M   'P 1'
#
loop_
_entity.id
_entity.type
_entity.pdbx_description
1 polymer ?
#
loop_
_entity_poly.entity_id
_entity_poly.type
_entity_poly.pdbx_seq_one_letter_code
_entity_poly.pdbx_strand_id
1 'polypeptide(L)' 'MTNHDNATTLILLRHGETEWNLSGRWQGQAMDTDLSDRGREQARIVARRLQTYPFGA' A
#
# COMPACT_ATOMS: atom_id res chain seq x y z
N MET A 1 34.81 9.35 9.83
CA MET A 1 33.93 8.79 8.77
C MET A 1 32.97 7.85 9.45
N THR A 2 31.73 8.27 9.70
CA THR A 2 30.72 7.41 10.34
C THR A 2 30.10 6.51 9.29
N ASN A 3 30.40 5.22 9.37
CA ASN A 3 29.80 4.19 8.52
C ASN A 3 28.28 4.16 8.75
N HIS A 4 27.50 4.53 7.74
CA HIS A 4 26.05 4.31 7.70
C HIS A 4 25.77 2.89 7.20
N ASP A 5 26.31 1.89 7.89
CA ASP A 5 26.20 0.48 7.48
C ASP A 5 24.82 -0.14 7.81
N ASN A 6 23.92 0.64 8.42
CA ASN A 6 22.54 0.26 8.72
C ASN A 6 21.57 1.17 7.97
N ALA A 7 21.46 0.99 6.67
CA ALA A 7 20.47 1.68 5.86
C ALA A 7 19.10 0.98 5.97
N THR A 8 18.11 1.67 6.54
CA THR A 8 16.72 1.20 6.56
C THR A 8 16.05 1.53 5.23
N THR A 9 15.45 0.52 4.58
CA THR A 9 14.61 0.74 3.40
C THR A 9 13.16 0.98 3.82
N LEU A 10 12.60 2.13 3.47
CA LEU A 10 11.20 2.47 3.69
C LEU A 10 10.41 2.32 2.38
N ILE A 11 9.37 1.47 2.40
CA ILE A 11 8.44 1.31 1.28
C ILE A 11 7.16 2.06 1.61
N LEU A 12 6.89 3.13 0.86
CA LEU A 12 5.64 3.90 0.96
C LEU A 12 4.65 3.44 -0.12
N LEU A 13 3.49 2.97 0.32
CA LEU A 13 2.43 2.48 -0.56
C LEU A 13 1.08 3.07 -0.13
N ARG A 14 0.33 3.60 -1.10
CA ARG A 14 -1.08 3.97 -0.90
C ARG A 14 -1.96 2.71 -0.99
N HIS A 15 -2.99 2.61 -0.17
CA HIS A 15 -4.01 1.57 -0.30
C HIS A 15 -4.67 1.56 -1.70
N GLY A 16 -5.26 0.43 -2.08
CA GLY A 16 -6.01 0.30 -3.34
C GLY A 16 -7.29 1.14 -3.34
N GLU A 17 -7.89 1.32 -4.52
CA GLU A 17 -9.19 1.98 -4.65
C GLU A 17 -10.25 1.32 -3.77
N THR A 18 -11.05 2.13 -3.08
CA THR A 18 -12.24 1.70 -2.34
C THR A 18 -13.52 2.00 -3.10
N GLU A 19 -14.63 1.36 -2.74
CA GLU A 19 -15.97 1.67 -3.28
C GLU A 19 -16.34 3.16 -3.12
N TRP A 20 -15.77 3.82 -2.12
CA TRP A 20 -15.99 5.24 -1.84
C TRP A 20 -15.17 6.15 -2.74
N ASN A 21 -13.92 5.78 -3.02
CA ASN A 21 -13.12 6.47 -4.03
C ASN A 21 -13.81 6.39 -5.40
N LEU A 22 -14.35 5.21 -5.74
CA LEU A 22 -15.09 4.98 -6.98
C LEU A 22 -16.37 5.83 -7.06
N SER A 23 -17.11 5.93 -5.96
CA SER A 23 -18.35 6.72 -5.88
C SER A 23 -18.15 8.21 -5.59
N GLY A 24 -16.90 8.69 -5.59
CA GLY A 24 -16.56 10.12 -5.39
C GLY A 24 -16.87 10.65 -3.99
N ARG A 25 -16.95 9.77 -2.99
CA ARG A 25 -17.24 10.14 -1.60
C ARG A 25 -15.97 10.53 -0.87
N TRP A 26 -16.09 11.56 -0.02
CA TRP A 26 -15.00 11.94 0.87
C TRP A 26 -14.77 10.85 1.92
N GLN A 27 -13.54 10.38 2.03
CA GLN A 27 -13.12 9.37 3.01
C GLN A 27 -12.17 10.02 4.02
N GLY A 28 -12.70 10.35 5.20
CA GLY A 28 -11.93 10.83 6.35
C GLY A 28 -11.34 9.68 7.18
N GLN A 29 -11.11 9.91 8.48
CA GLN A 29 -10.47 8.94 9.38
C GLN A 29 -11.37 7.80 9.89
N ALA A 30 -12.68 7.81 9.58
CA ALA A 30 -13.66 7.01 10.34
C ALA A 30 -14.53 6.08 9.47
N MET A 31 -14.07 5.65 8.29
CA MET A 31 -14.86 4.73 7.44
C MET A 31 -14.00 3.64 6.82
N ASP A 32 -14.10 2.45 7.41
CA ASP A 32 -13.68 1.18 6.82
C ASP A 32 -14.58 0.90 5.62
N THR A 33 -14.03 1.06 4.43
CA THR A 33 -14.74 0.74 3.18
C THR A 33 -13.91 -0.27 2.42
N ASP A 34 -14.59 -1.26 1.88
CA ASP A 34 -13.93 -2.32 1.15
C ASP A 34 -13.22 -1.78 -0.10
N LEU A 35 -12.15 -2.47 -0.48
CA LEU A 35 -11.53 -2.27 -1.79
C LEU A 35 -12.57 -2.56 -2.88
N SER A 36 -12.53 -1.79 -3.96
CA SER A 36 -13.23 -2.16 -5.18
C SER A 36 -12.61 -3.39 -5.82
N ASP A 37 -13.26 -3.99 -6.83
CA ASP A 37 -12.63 -5.04 -7.64
C ASP A 37 -11.29 -4.59 -8.22
N ARG A 38 -11.22 -3.33 -8.65
CA ARG A 38 -10.00 -2.71 -9.13
C ARG A 38 -8.97 -2.53 -8.01
N GLY A 39 -9.40 -2.11 -6.82
CA GLY A 39 -8.56 -2.04 -5.62
C GLY A 39 -7.94 -3.37 -5.24
N ARG A 40 -8.71 -4.46 -5.33
CA ARG A 40 -8.21 -5.83 -5.11
C ARG A 40 -7.15 -6.22 -6.14
N GLU A 41 -7.35 -5.90 -7.41
CA GLU A 41 -6.33 -6.19 -8.42
C GLU A 41 -5.06 -5.34 -8.25
N GLN A 42 -5.20 -4.07 -7.87
CA GLN A 42 -4.05 -3.24 -7.50
C GLN A 42 -3.23 -3.88 -6.37
N ALA A 43 -3.89 -4.40 -5.33
CA ALA A 43 -3.22 -5.11 -4.24
C ALA A 43 -2.47 -6.36 -4.74
N ARG A 44 -3.07 -7.15 -5.64
CA ARG A 44 -2.41 -8.33 -6.24
C ARG A 44 -1.18 -7.95 -7.07
N ILE A 45 -1.26 -6.88 -7.86
CA ILE A 45 -0.12 -6.38 -8.64
C ILE A 45 1.04 -5.98 -7.73
N VAL A 46 0.74 -5.25 -6.66
CA VAL A 46 1.77 -4.82 -5.69
C VAL A 46 2.36 -6.03 -4.97
N ALA A 47 1.54 -7.00 -4.55
CA ALA A 47 2.02 -8.23 -3.92
C ALA A 47 3.00 -8.99 -4.85
N ARG A 48 2.66 -9.14 -6.13
CA ARG A 48 3.57 -9.74 -7.12
C ARG A 48 4.87 -8.95 -7.26
N ARG A 49 4.79 -7.62 -7.30
CA ARG A 49 5.98 -6.74 -7.45
C ARG A 49 6.89 -6.78 -6.23
N LEU A 50 6.32 -6.89 -5.04
CA LEU A 50 7.05 -6.87 -3.78
C LEU A 50 7.42 -8.27 -3.28
N GLN A 51 7.09 -9.33 -4.03
CA GLN A 51 7.30 -10.72 -3.61
C GLN A 51 8.76 -11.04 -3.24
N THR A 52 9.72 -10.40 -3.89
CA THR A 52 11.16 -10.63 -3.66
C THR A 52 11.80 -9.57 -2.75
N TYR A 53 11.02 -8.61 -2.23
CA TYR A 53 11.56 -7.58 -1.37
C TYR A 53 11.78 -8.13 0.03
N PRO A 54 12.97 -7.90 0.63
CA PRO A 54 13.22 -8.28 2.01
C PRO A 54 12.44 -7.34 2.93
N PHE A 55 11.37 -7.86 3.54
CA PHE A 55 10.70 -7.18 4.65
C PHE A 55 11.41 -7.56 5.95
N GLY A 56 11.69 -6.57 6.81
CA GLY A 56 12.25 -6.83 8.13
C GLY A 56 11.33 -7.73 8.95
N ALA A 57 11.91 -8.72 9.63
CA ALA A 57 11.23 -9.59 10.59
C ALA A 57 11.01 -8.87 11.92
#